data_AF-A0A836VHQ0-F1
#
_entry.id   AF-A0A836VHQ0-F1
#
_cell.length_a   1.000
_cell.length_b   1.000
_cell.length_c   1.000
_cell.angle_alpha   90.00
_cell.angle_beta   90.00
_cell.angle_gamma   90.00
#
_symmetry.space_group_name_H-M   'P 1'
#
loop_
_entity.id
_entity.type
_entity.pdbx_description
1 polymer ?
#
loop_
_entity_poly.entity_id
_entity_poly.type
_entity_poly.pdbx_seq_one_letter_code
_entity_poly.pdbx_strand_id
1 'polypeptide(L)' 'ELERQLESGGVDSADGVRFCWEARRTWLHVRPSGTEPVVRLIAEAPERSEAEELIEWSEEILAMVVQ' A
#
# COMPACT_ATOMS: atom_id res chain seq x y z
N GLU A 1 2.65 -8.39 -7.41
CA GLU A 1 1.91 -9.20 -6.42
C GLU A 1 0.87 -8.38 -5.67
N LEU A 2 1.25 -7.30 -4.99
CA LEU A 2 0.32 -6.32 -4.41
C LEU A 2 -0.78 -5.91 -5.39
N GLU A 3 -0.43 -5.41 -6.59
CA GLU A 3 -1.41 -5.01 -7.62
C GLU A 3 -2.38 -6.12 -8.06
N ARG A 4 -1.95 -7.38 -7.96
CA ARG A 4 -2.76 -8.54 -8.33
C ARG A 4 -3.74 -8.92 -7.21
N GLN A 5 -3.38 -8.66 -5.96
CA GLN A 5 -4.18 -9.00 -4.78
C GLN A 5 -5.07 -7.83 -4.31
N LEU A 6 -4.76 -6.61 -4.72
CA LEU A 6 -5.45 -5.38 -4.34
C LEU A 6 -6.49 -5.00 -5.40
N GLU A 7 -7.77 -5.28 -5.17
CA GLU A 7 -8.90 -4.81 -5.99
C GLU A 7 -9.13 -3.30 -5.79
N SER A 8 -8.20 -2.47 -6.27
CA SER A 8 -8.31 -1.00 -6.21
C SER A 8 -9.09 -0.42 -7.38
N GLY A 9 -9.77 0.73 -7.14
CA GLY A 9 -10.46 1.50 -8.19
C GLY A 9 -9.52 2.29 -9.11
N GLY A 10 -8.21 2.26 -8.84
CA GLY A 10 -7.16 2.88 -9.63
C GLY A 10 -5.78 2.64 -9.01
N VAL A 11 -4.79 2.44 -9.89
CA VAL A 11 -3.38 2.26 -9.55
C VAL A 11 -2.55 3.35 -10.23
N ASP A 12 -1.73 4.07 -9.46
CA ASP A 12 -0.71 5.01 -9.97
C ASP A 12 0.68 4.45 -9.65
N SER A 13 1.52 4.31 -10.67
CA SER A 13 2.87 3.73 -10.57
C SER A 13 4.02 4.73 -10.80
N ALA A 14 3.75 6.04 -10.79
CA ALA A 14 4.75 7.07 -11.08
C ALA A 14 5.86 7.20 -10.02
N ASP A 15 5.55 6.91 -8.76
CA ASP A 15 6.49 6.97 -7.62
C ASP A 15 6.18 5.86 -6.62
N GLY A 16 6.63 4.63 -6.91
CA GLY A 16 6.13 3.44 -6.22
C GLY A 16 4.78 3.02 -6.78
N VAL A 17 3.88 2.48 -5.96
CA VAL A 17 2.54 2.05 -6.34
C VAL A 17 1.52 2.59 -5.36
N ARG A 18 0.55 3.36 -5.85
CA ARG A 18 -0.54 3.93 -5.06
C ARG A 18 -1.88 3.30 -5.46
N PHE A 19 -2.56 2.72 -4.49
CA PHE A 19 -3.88 2.12 -4.61
C PHE A 19 -4.93 3.08 -4.04
N CYS A 20 -6.05 3.24 -4.73
CA CYS A 20 -7.17 4.06 -4.26
C CYS A 20 -8.50 3.33 -4.32
N TRP A 21 -9.28 3.41 -3.24
CA TRP A 21 -10.65 2.93 -3.16
C TRP A 21 -11.57 4.10 -2.81
N GLU A 22 -12.05 4.82 -3.82
CA GLU A 22 -12.85 6.04 -3.63
C GLU A 22 -14.11 5.81 -2.80
N ALA A 23 -14.84 4.72 -3.06
CA ALA A 23 -16.04 4.36 -2.32
C ALA A 23 -15.79 4.12 -0.82
N ARG A 24 -14.59 3.63 -0.47
CA ARG A 24 -14.15 3.40 0.92
C ARG A 24 -13.44 4.61 1.51
N ARG A 25 -13.11 5.61 0.68
CA ARG A 25 -12.31 6.80 1.03
C ARG A 25 -10.96 6.42 1.63
N THR A 26 -10.34 5.42 1.02
CA THR A 26 -9.13 4.76 1.52
C THR A 26 -8.06 4.75 0.45
N TRP A 27 -6.79 4.88 0.84
CA TRP A 27 -5.66 4.69 -0.07
C TRP A 27 -4.45 4.07 0.63
N LEU A 28 -3.61 3.41 -0.17
CA LEU A 28 -2.34 2.83 0.23
C LEU A 28 -1.27 3.27 -0.77
N HIS A 29 -0.10 3.69 -0.28
CA HIS A 29 1.06 4.03 -1.11
C HIS A 29 2.27 3.22 -0.66
N VAL A 30 2.82 2.44 -1.57
CA VAL A 30 3.99 1.58 -1.38
C VAL A 30 5.13 2.11 -2.24
N ARG A 31 6.23 2.57 -1.65
CA ARG A 31 7.36 3.11 -2.43
C ARG A 31 8.72 2.83 -1.80
N PRO A 32 9.80 2.68 -2.58
CA PRO A 32 11.15 2.66 -2.03
C PRO A 32 11.53 4.03 -1.49
N SER A 33 12.33 4.05 -0.42
CA SER A 33 13.02 5.26 0.01
C SER A 33 14.18 5.53 -0.94
N GLY A 34 14.07 6.54 -1.81
CA GLY A 34 15.13 6.87 -2.77
C GLY A 34 16.50 7.21 -2.16
N THR A 35 16.59 7.36 -0.84
CA THR A 35 17.80 7.74 -0.10
C THR A 35 18.21 6.74 0.99
N GLU A 36 17.38 5.77 1.33
CA GLU A 36 17.64 4.80 2.42
C GLU A 36 17.22 3.40 1.96
N PRO A 37 17.85 2.32 2.45
CA PRO A 37 17.50 0.95 2.06
C PRO A 37 16.24 0.46 2.78
N VAL A 38 15.13 1.20 2.67
CA VAL A 38 13.84 0.89 3.30
C VAL A 38 12.69 1.07 2.30
N VAL A 39 11.60 0.33 2.51
CA VAL A 39 10.32 0.52 1.82
C VAL A 39 9.40 1.33 2.72
N ARG A 40 8.68 2.30 2.15
CA ARG A 40 7.67 3.10 2.84
C ARG A 40 6.28 2.58 2.49
N LEU A 41 5.50 2.34 3.53
CA LEU A 41 4.08 2.05 3.47
C LEU A 41 3.34 3.23 4.11
N ILE A 42 2.39 3.81 3.39
CA ILE A 42 1.59 4.93 3.87
C ILE A 42 0.13 4.60 3.55
N ALA A 43 -0.72 4.56 4.57
CA ALA A 43 -2.14 4.29 4.42
C ALA A 43 -2.96 5.42 5.05
N GLU A 44 -4.09 5.73 4.44
CA GLU A 44 -5.10 6.63 5.01
C GLU A 44 -6.48 6.00 4.82
N ALA A 45 -7.28 6.05 5.87
CA ALA A 45 -8.63 5.54 5.91
C ALA A 45 -9.48 6.39 6.88
N PRO A 46 -10.83 6.33 6.79
CA PRO A 46 -11.71 7.02 7.72
C PRO A 46 -11.50 6.63 9.18
N GLU A 47 -11.21 5.35 9.43
CA GLU A 47 -10.94 4.81 10.76
C GLU A 47 -9.47 4.41 10.90
N ARG A 48 -8.89 4.63 12.09
CA ARG A 48 -7.50 4.25 12.38
C ARG A 48 -7.24 2.76 12.15
N SER A 49 -8.15 1.90 12.60
CA SER A 49 -8.01 0.45 12.49
C SER A 49 -7.95 0.00 11.03
N GLU A 50 -8.72 0.62 10.14
CA GLU A 50 -8.69 0.30 8.71
C GLU A 50 -7.34 0.67 8.08
N ALA A 51 -6.74 1.79 8.48
CA ALA A 51 -5.41 2.17 8.02
C ALA A 51 -4.33 1.20 8.57
N GLU A 52 -4.44 0.79 9.83
CA GLU A 52 -3.54 -0.18 10.46
C GLU A 52 -3.62 -1.55 9.77
N GLU A 53 -4.84 -2.07 9.52
CA GLU A 53 -5.06 -3.33 8.79
C GLU A 53 -4.45 -3.32 7.38
N LEU A 54 -4.52 -2.19 6.67
CA LEU A 54 -3.89 -2.05 5.35
C LEU A 54 -2.37 -2.14 5.41
N ILE A 55 -1.76 -1.57 6.46
CA ILE A 55 -0.32 -1.64 6.66
C ILE A 55 0.07 -3.08 6.96
N GLU A 56 -0.58 -3.73 7.92
CA GLU A 56 -0.29 -5.12 8.31
C GLU A 56 -0.38 -6.07 7.11
N TRP A 57 -1.47 -6.00 6.34
CA TRP A 57 -1.64 -6.84 5.16
C TRP A 57 -0.58 -6.56 4.08
N SER A 58 -0.19 -5.30 3.91
CA SER A 58 0.87 -4.93 2.95
C SER A 58 2.24 -5.47 3.37
N GLU A 59 2.55 -5.45 4.67
CA GLU A 59 3.77 -6.01 5.23
C GLU A 59 3.85 -7.52 5.00
N GLU A 60 2.75 -8.25 5.22
CA GLU A 60 2.67 -9.69 4.97
C GLU A 60 2.98 -10.03 3.51
N ILE A 61 2.36 -9.33 2.55
CA ILE A 61 2.61 -9.56 1.13
C ILE A 61 4.07 -9.25 0.77
N LEU A 62 4.63 -8.14 1.28
CA LEU A 62 6.02 -7.79 1.00
C LEU A 62 6.99 -8.83 1.56
N ALA A 63 6.76 -9.35 2.77
CA ALA A 63 7.57 -10.39 3.37
C ALA A 63 7.61 -11.69 2.55
N MET A 64 6.55 -11.98 1.78
CA MET A 64 6.52 -13.14 0.88
C MET A 64 7.31 -12.95 -0.41
N VAL A 65 7.53 -11.71 -0.85
CA VAL A 65 8.14 -11.39 -2.15
C VAL A 65 9.62 -11.02 -2.02
N VAL A 66 10.03 -10.47 -0.87
CA VAL A 66 11.42 -10.13 -0.57
C VAL A 66 12.08 -11.36 0.08
N GLN A 67 12.67 -12.25 -0.73
CA GLN A 67 13.60 -13.31 -0.28
C GLN A 67 15.06 -12.91 -0.49
#